data_AF-A0A8J7AI14-F1
#
_entry.id   AF-A0A8J7AI14-F1
#
_cell.length_a   1.000
_cell.length_b   1.000
_cell.length_c   1.000
_cell.angle_alpha   90.00
_cell.angle_beta   90.00
_cell.angle_gamma   90.00
#
_symmetry.space_group_name_H-M   'P 1'
#
loop_
_entity.id
_entity.type
_entity.pdbx_description
1 polymer ?
#
loop_
_entity_poly.entity_id
_entity_poly.type
_entity_poly.pdbx_seq_one_letter_code
_entity_poly.pdbx_strand_id
1 'polypeptide(L)'
;MSTQDRILAAARQLAQTQPLQDISLTAVAKEAGVSWPTVRRYLGNKQQLQAFLTQENPQVEQPLDTRSRILASAQRVFAQQGYAGATLDAIAADAGLTKGAVYWHFASKIDLFVALLRQHQESPLHVTPEQIQTLFTQLGPAAAIKTLVTQQLEYAQAHPDWCRLAMEFYIQSRQTDVQQVFQEMNYQGELTGLITSLRQLQEQGLLNASIDAQMIETYWSALVNGLILNYIIDPDSVNLTTEAESIAQLLWQGLNPQTQEA
;
A
#
# COMPACT_ATOMS: atom_id res chain seq x y z
N MET A 1 0.93 -26.20 -35.97
CA MET A 1 0.59 -25.39 -34.79
C MET A 1 -0.71 -25.93 -34.20
N SER A 2 -0.76 -26.23 -32.90
CA SER A 2 -1.98 -26.75 -32.29
C SER A 2 -3.07 -25.67 -32.20
N THR A 3 -4.33 -26.06 -32.00
CA THR A 3 -5.43 -25.11 -31.79
C THR A 3 -5.22 -24.27 -30.53
N GLN A 4 -4.59 -24.85 -29.50
CA GLN A 4 -4.21 -24.12 -28.28
C GLN A 4 -3.14 -23.07 -28.60
N ASP A 5 -2.08 -23.42 -29.35
CA ASP A 5 -1.01 -22.49 -29.72
C ASP A 5 -1.52 -21.28 -30.51
N ARG A 6 -2.49 -21.51 -31.42
CA ARG A 6 -3.14 -20.44 -32.18
C ARG A 6 -3.91 -19.46 -31.28
N ILE A 7 -4.63 -19.99 -30.30
CA ILE A 7 -5.41 -19.20 -29.35
C ILE A 7 -4.48 -18.35 -28.47
N LEU A 8 -3.39 -18.93 -27.97
CA LEU A 8 -2.43 -18.21 -27.15
C LEU A 8 -1.66 -17.16 -27.95
N ALA A 9 -1.25 -17.48 -29.18
CA ALA A 9 -0.58 -16.53 -30.08
C ALA A 9 -1.48 -15.33 -30.40
N ALA A 10 -2.76 -15.56 -30.70
CA ALA A 10 -3.73 -14.50 -30.94
C ALA A 10 -3.95 -13.61 -29.71
N ALA A 11 -4.04 -14.20 -28.51
CA ALA A 11 -4.16 -13.42 -27.27
C ALA A 11 -2.93 -12.53 -27.03
N ARG A 12 -1.73 -13.05 -27.27
CA ARG A 12 -0.47 -12.28 -27.18
C ARG A 12 -0.39 -11.16 -28.21
N GLN A 13 -0.80 -11.42 -29.44
CA GLN A 13 -0.79 -10.41 -30.51
C GLN A 13 -1.75 -9.26 -30.19
N LEU A 14 -2.94 -9.57 -29.68
CA LEU A 14 -3.89 -8.54 -29.23
C LEU A 14 -3.33 -7.74 -28.06
N ALA A 15 -2.59 -8.37 -27.14
CA ALA A 15 -1.93 -7.68 -26.03
C ALA A 15 -0.81 -6.70 -26.46
N GLN A 16 -0.28 -6.82 -27.68
CA GLN A 16 0.69 -5.87 -28.23
C GLN A 16 0.02 -4.62 -28.83
N THR A 17 -1.26 -4.70 -29.19
CA THR A 17 -1.93 -3.64 -29.97
C THR A 17 -3.06 -2.93 -29.22
N GLN A 18 -3.50 -3.44 -28.06
CA GLN A 18 -4.58 -2.84 -27.27
C GLN A 18 -4.44 -3.15 -25.77
N PRO A 19 -5.03 -2.32 -24.88
CA PRO A 19 -4.99 -2.55 -23.44
C PRO A 19 -5.58 -3.91 -23.03
N LEU A 20 -4.93 -4.62 -22.08
CA LEU A 20 -5.31 -5.99 -21.69
C LEU A 20 -6.78 -6.13 -21.26
N GLN A 21 -7.35 -5.10 -20.65
CA GLN A 21 -8.73 -5.08 -20.15
C GLN A 21 -9.81 -5.06 -21.25
N ASP A 22 -9.45 -4.55 -22.44
CA ASP A 22 -10.34 -4.41 -23.59
C ASP A 22 -10.33 -5.68 -24.45
N ILE A 23 -9.38 -6.59 -24.20
CA ILE A 23 -9.28 -7.88 -24.89
C ILE A 23 -10.40 -8.79 -24.37
N SER A 24 -11.32 -9.13 -25.28
CA SER A 24 -12.40 -10.08 -25.01
C SER A 24 -12.08 -11.45 -25.59
N LEU A 25 -12.67 -12.50 -25.01
CA LEU A 25 -12.62 -13.86 -25.58
C LEU A 25 -13.12 -13.90 -27.03
N THR A 26 -14.05 -13.00 -27.38
CA THR A 26 -14.58 -12.84 -28.74
C THR A 26 -13.54 -12.25 -29.69
N ALA A 27 -12.78 -11.26 -29.24
CA ALA A 27 -11.66 -10.71 -30.02
C ALA A 27 -10.58 -11.77 -30.24
N VAL A 28 -10.24 -12.55 -29.20
CA VAL A 28 -9.28 -13.67 -29.30
C VAL A 28 -9.79 -14.75 -30.26
N ALA A 29 -11.08 -15.08 -30.22
CA ALA A 29 -11.69 -16.06 -31.13
C ALA A 29 -11.60 -15.62 -32.59
N LYS A 30 -11.88 -14.33 -32.84
CA LYS A 30 -11.79 -13.71 -34.15
C LYS A 30 -10.35 -13.73 -34.68
N GLU A 31 -9.38 -13.33 -33.86
CA GLU A 31 -7.97 -13.27 -34.23
C GLU A 31 -7.37 -14.67 -34.45
N ALA A 32 -7.72 -15.65 -33.61
CA ALA A 32 -7.24 -17.02 -33.74
C ALA A 32 -7.93 -17.83 -34.86
N GLY A 33 -8.99 -17.29 -35.47
CA GLY A 33 -9.80 -17.98 -36.48
C GLY A 33 -10.51 -19.22 -35.92
N VAL A 34 -10.96 -19.17 -34.65
CA VAL A 34 -11.67 -20.28 -33.99
C VAL A 34 -13.00 -19.84 -33.38
N SER A 35 -13.85 -20.81 -33.00
CA SER A 35 -15.13 -20.48 -32.36
C SER A 35 -14.95 -19.99 -30.93
N TRP A 36 -15.84 -19.12 -30.46
CA TRP A 36 -15.85 -18.63 -29.07
C TRP A 36 -15.91 -19.77 -28.02
N PRO A 37 -16.73 -20.83 -28.19
CA PRO A 37 -16.70 -21.99 -27.28
C PRO A 37 -15.33 -22.68 -27.23
N THR A 38 -14.60 -22.73 -28.35
CA THR A 38 -13.24 -23.28 -28.39
C THR A 38 -12.29 -22.44 -27.55
N VAL A 39 -12.32 -21.11 -27.67
CA VAL A 39 -11.50 -20.20 -26.85
C VAL A 39 -11.83 -20.36 -25.36
N ARG A 40 -13.12 -20.36 -25.00
CA ARG A 40 -13.57 -20.54 -23.61
C ARG A 40 -13.12 -21.89 -23.01
N ARG A 41 -13.03 -22.95 -23.83
CA ARG A 41 -12.54 -24.26 -23.36
C ARG A 41 -11.07 -24.23 -22.93
N TYR A 42 -10.24 -23.37 -23.53
CA TYR A 42 -8.79 -23.31 -23.28
C TYR A 42 -8.38 -22.15 -22.36
N LEU A 43 -9.00 -20.98 -22.51
CA LEU A 43 -8.66 -19.76 -21.74
C LEU A 43 -9.68 -19.43 -20.65
N GLY A 44 -10.78 -20.19 -20.56
CA GLY A 44 -11.79 -19.98 -19.53
C GLY A 44 -12.60 -18.69 -19.73
N ASN A 45 -12.77 -17.92 -18.66
CA ASN A 45 -13.52 -16.67 -18.65
C ASN A 45 -12.63 -15.42 -18.86
N LYS A 46 -13.22 -14.22 -18.88
CA LYS A 46 -12.48 -12.96 -19.08
C LYS A 46 -11.40 -12.72 -18.01
N GLN A 47 -11.66 -13.06 -16.74
CA GLN A 47 -10.69 -12.94 -15.66
C GLN A 47 -9.50 -13.90 -15.86
N GLN A 48 -9.75 -15.13 -16.30
CA GLN A 48 -8.70 -16.12 -16.57
C GLN A 48 -7.84 -15.72 -17.78
N LEU A 49 -8.44 -15.16 -18.83
CA LEU A 49 -7.72 -14.54 -19.95
C LEU A 49 -6.83 -13.39 -19.47
N GLN A 50 -7.35 -12.49 -18.62
CA GLN A 50 -6.58 -11.37 -18.07
C GLN A 50 -5.42 -11.85 -17.19
N ALA A 51 -5.64 -12.84 -16.33
CA ALA A 51 -4.61 -13.45 -15.51
C ALA A 51 -3.49 -14.07 -16.37
N PHE A 52 -3.85 -14.80 -17.42
CA PHE A 52 -2.89 -15.36 -18.39
C PHE A 52 -2.04 -14.27 -19.06
N LEU A 53 -2.67 -13.21 -19.56
CA LEU A 53 -1.97 -12.12 -20.24
C LEU A 53 -1.07 -11.30 -19.31
N THR A 54 -1.44 -11.18 -18.03
CA THR A 54 -0.65 -10.47 -17.01
C THR A 54 0.55 -11.29 -16.56
N GLN A 55 0.39 -12.61 -16.40
CA GLN A 55 1.48 -13.52 -16.02
C GLN A 55 2.57 -13.61 -17.10
N GLU A 56 2.18 -13.50 -18.38
CA GLU A 56 3.10 -13.55 -19.52
C GLU A 56 3.76 -12.19 -19.84
N ASN A 57 3.25 -11.08 -19.31
CA ASN A 57 3.84 -9.76 -19.50
C ASN A 57 3.82 -8.94 -18.20
N PRO A 58 4.71 -9.25 -17.24
CA PRO A 58 4.74 -8.63 -15.91
C PRO A 58 5.08 -7.12 -15.93
N GLN A 59 5.46 -6.55 -17.07
CA GLN A 59 5.72 -5.11 -17.25
C GLN A 59 4.49 -4.31 -17.70
N VAL A 60 3.41 -4.97 -18.12
CA VAL A 60 2.15 -4.28 -18.44
C VAL A 60 1.34 -4.20 -17.16
N GLU A 61 1.41 -3.03 -16.52
CA GLU A 61 0.50 -2.67 -15.42
C GLU A 61 -0.93 -2.96 -15.86
N GLN A 62 -1.63 -3.82 -15.11
CA GLN A 62 -3.07 -3.96 -15.32
C GLN A 62 -3.69 -2.58 -15.11
N PRO A 63 -4.50 -2.07 -16.06
CA PRO A 63 -5.19 -0.83 -15.80
C PRO A 63 -6.16 -1.10 -14.65
N LEU A 64 -6.03 -0.29 -13.61
CA LEU A 64 -6.88 -0.28 -12.44
C LEU A 64 -8.35 -0.25 -12.88
N ASP A 65 -9.23 -0.97 -12.17
CA ASP A 65 -10.67 -0.79 -12.37
C ASP A 65 -11.05 0.69 -12.15
N THR A 66 -12.21 1.13 -12.65
CA THR A 66 -12.62 2.54 -12.58
C THR A 66 -12.57 3.11 -11.16
N ARG A 67 -12.95 2.34 -10.14
CA ARG A 67 -12.87 2.77 -8.73
C ARG A 67 -11.42 2.97 -8.31
N SER A 68 -10.55 2.01 -8.64
CA SER A 68 -9.13 2.07 -8.34
C SER A 68 -8.41 3.21 -9.08
N ARG A 69 -8.81 3.52 -10.33
CA ARG A 69 -8.34 4.71 -11.07
C ARG A 69 -8.74 6.01 -10.39
N ILE A 70 -9.99 6.09 -9.90
CA ILE A 70 -10.47 7.26 -9.17
C ILE A 70 -9.66 7.44 -7.88
N LEU A 71 -9.40 6.35 -7.14
CA LEU A 71 -8.58 6.41 -5.92
C LEU A 71 -7.15 6.87 -6.21
N ALA A 72 -6.48 6.29 -7.22
CA ALA A 72 -5.14 6.72 -7.61
C ALA A 72 -5.08 8.21 -8.01
N SER A 73 -6.09 8.68 -8.74
CA SER A 73 -6.21 10.10 -9.12
C SER A 73 -6.49 10.99 -7.91
N ALA A 74 -7.36 10.54 -7.01
CA ALA A 74 -7.68 11.24 -5.77
C ALA A 74 -6.45 11.38 -4.87
N GLN A 75 -5.65 10.33 -4.71
CA GLN A 75 -4.40 10.37 -3.95
C GLN A 75 -3.47 11.48 -4.47
N ARG A 76 -3.24 11.55 -5.79
CA ARG A 76 -2.39 12.59 -6.39
C ARG A 76 -2.96 13.99 -6.17
N VAL A 77 -4.26 14.18 -6.45
CA VAL A 77 -4.91 15.48 -6.30
C VAL A 77 -4.90 15.96 -4.85
N PHE A 78 -5.21 15.09 -3.89
CA PHE A 78 -5.15 15.44 -2.46
C PHE A 78 -3.72 15.73 -1.99
N ALA A 79 -2.73 14.95 -2.43
CA ALA A 79 -1.33 15.19 -2.07
C ALA A 79 -0.80 16.54 -2.59
N GLN A 80 -1.23 16.95 -3.79
CA GLN A 80 -0.76 18.18 -4.44
C GLN A 80 -1.54 19.42 -4.00
N GLN A 81 -2.84 19.31 -3.76
CA GLN A 81 -3.74 20.45 -3.53
C GLN A 81 -4.23 20.55 -2.07
N GLY A 82 -3.90 19.56 -1.23
CA GLY A 82 -4.47 19.38 0.10
C GLY A 82 -5.94 18.98 0.05
N TYR A 83 -6.50 18.58 1.19
CA TYR A 83 -7.91 18.20 1.26
C TYR A 83 -8.84 19.36 0.89
N ALA A 84 -8.52 20.57 1.35
CA ALA A 84 -9.36 21.75 1.14
C ALA A 84 -9.39 22.19 -0.34
N GLY A 85 -8.24 22.19 -1.02
CA GLY A 85 -8.12 22.62 -2.42
C GLY A 85 -8.66 21.59 -3.43
N ALA A 86 -8.59 20.31 -3.08
CA ALA A 86 -9.08 19.24 -3.95
C ALA A 86 -10.60 19.29 -4.19
N THR A 87 -11.00 19.04 -5.44
CA THR A 87 -12.40 18.94 -5.86
C THR A 87 -12.66 17.63 -6.63
N LEU A 88 -13.89 17.13 -6.57
CA LEU A 88 -14.29 15.94 -7.36
C LEU A 88 -14.16 16.19 -8.88
N ASP A 89 -14.27 17.45 -9.32
CA ASP A 89 -14.06 17.83 -10.72
C ASP A 89 -12.60 17.70 -11.13
N ALA A 90 -11.67 18.18 -10.29
CA ALA A 90 -10.24 18.01 -10.53
C ALA A 90 -9.84 16.53 -10.55
N ILE A 91 -10.41 15.73 -9.65
CA ILE A 91 -10.17 14.28 -9.60
C ILE A 91 -10.72 13.57 -10.84
N ALA A 92 -11.93 13.93 -11.28
CA ALA A 92 -12.52 13.37 -12.50
C ALA A 92 -11.66 13.70 -13.73
N ALA A 93 -11.21 14.95 -13.84
CA ALA A 93 -10.34 15.40 -14.92
C ALA A 93 -9.00 14.65 -14.92
N ASP A 94 -8.34 14.51 -13.76
CA ASP A 94 -7.09 13.75 -13.62
C ASP A 94 -7.26 12.26 -13.94
N ALA A 95 -8.41 11.68 -13.57
CA ALA A 95 -8.75 10.29 -13.88
C ALA A 95 -9.12 10.06 -15.35
N GLY A 96 -9.33 11.12 -16.15
CA GLY A 96 -9.88 11.02 -17.51
C GLY A 96 -11.32 10.52 -17.53
N LEU A 97 -12.12 10.90 -16.52
CA LEU A 97 -13.50 10.49 -16.32
C LEU A 97 -14.44 11.71 -16.27
N THR A 98 -15.74 11.46 -16.43
CA THR A 98 -16.76 12.48 -16.18
C THR A 98 -17.03 12.59 -14.68
N LYS A 99 -17.50 13.77 -14.23
CA LYS A 99 -17.94 13.96 -12.84
C LYS A 99 -18.99 12.92 -12.40
N GLY A 100 -19.92 12.58 -13.30
CA GLY A 100 -20.96 11.58 -13.04
C GLY A 100 -20.39 10.17 -12.80
N ALA A 101 -19.30 9.80 -13.48
CA ALA A 101 -18.62 8.51 -13.24
C ALA A 101 -18.00 8.46 -11.84
N VAL A 102 -17.45 9.57 -11.34
CA VAL A 102 -16.92 9.64 -9.97
C VAL A 102 -18.06 9.52 -8.94
N TYR A 103 -19.16 10.24 -9.13
CA TYR A 103 -20.33 10.16 -8.23
C TYR A 103 -20.97 8.77 -8.17
N TRP A 104 -20.85 7.97 -9.24
CA TRP A 104 -21.34 6.61 -9.24
C TRP A 104 -20.59 5.71 -8.24
N HIS A 105 -19.29 5.99 -8.01
CA HIS A 105 -18.45 5.22 -7.09
C HIS A 105 -18.39 5.84 -5.68
N PHE A 106 -18.43 7.17 -5.57
CA PHE A 106 -18.26 7.89 -4.30
C PHE A 106 -19.28 9.01 -4.19
N ALA A 107 -20.11 8.98 -3.14
CA ALA A 107 -21.19 9.94 -2.97
C ALA A 107 -20.67 11.36 -2.65
N SER A 108 -19.48 11.46 -2.05
CA SER A 108 -18.88 12.73 -1.66
C SER A 108 -17.34 12.70 -1.67
N LYS A 109 -16.73 13.88 -1.54
CA LYS A 109 -15.27 14.02 -1.36
C LYS A 109 -14.78 13.33 -0.08
N ILE A 110 -15.58 13.36 0.99
CA ILE A 110 -15.21 12.71 2.25
C ILE A 110 -15.24 11.19 2.13
N ASP A 111 -16.23 10.62 1.42
CA ASP A 111 -16.28 9.16 1.17
C ASP A 111 -15.06 8.67 0.41
N LEU A 112 -14.62 9.44 -0.59
CA LEU A 112 -13.42 9.14 -1.36
C LEU A 112 -12.15 9.25 -0.52
N PHE A 113 -12.06 10.25 0.34
CA PHE A 113 -10.92 10.46 1.24
C PHE A 113 -10.84 9.36 2.31
N VAL A 114 -11.97 8.96 2.90
CA VAL A 114 -12.06 7.81 3.81
C VAL A 114 -11.70 6.50 3.10
N ALA A 115 -12.12 6.33 1.84
CA ALA A 115 -11.76 5.15 1.07
C ALA A 115 -10.25 5.05 0.82
N LEU A 116 -9.57 6.18 0.58
CA LEU A 116 -8.10 6.22 0.48
C LEU A 116 -7.44 5.86 1.81
N LEU A 117 -7.91 6.42 2.92
CA LEU A 117 -7.39 6.08 4.25
C LEU A 117 -7.53 4.58 4.50
N ARG A 118 -8.68 3.98 4.20
CA ARG A 118 -8.88 2.52 4.35
C ARG A 118 -8.00 1.69 3.42
N GLN A 119 -7.78 2.13 2.17
CA GLN A 119 -6.92 1.42 1.22
C GLN A 119 -5.46 1.33 1.71
N HIS A 120 -5.00 2.29 2.53
CA HIS A 120 -3.66 2.23 3.13
C HIS A 120 -3.41 0.98 3.97
N GLN A 121 -4.46 0.38 4.56
CA GLN A 121 -4.30 -0.85 5.34
C GLN A 121 -3.73 -2.01 4.52
N GLU A 122 -3.86 -1.94 3.19
CA GLU A 122 -3.32 -2.92 2.24
C GLU A 122 -1.93 -2.51 1.71
N SER A 123 -1.30 -1.49 2.30
CA SER A 123 0.00 -0.97 1.88
C SER A 123 1.12 -2.01 2.05
N PRO A 124 2.14 -2.03 1.15
CA PRO A 124 3.32 -2.90 1.29
C PRO A 124 4.11 -2.71 2.59
N LEU A 125 3.92 -1.60 3.30
CA LEU A 125 4.50 -1.38 4.63
C LEU A 125 3.80 -2.15 5.75
N HIS A 126 2.64 -2.76 5.48
CA HIS A 126 1.99 -3.62 6.46
C HIS A 126 2.79 -4.91 6.62
N VAL A 127 3.58 -4.97 7.69
CA VAL A 127 4.39 -6.15 8.04
C VAL A 127 3.56 -7.08 8.92
N THR A 128 3.46 -8.36 8.55
CA THR A 128 2.72 -9.35 9.35
C THR A 128 3.54 -9.81 10.56
N PRO A 129 2.90 -10.34 11.61
CA PRO A 129 3.62 -10.92 12.74
C PRO A 129 4.64 -12.00 12.37
N GLU A 130 4.31 -12.84 11.38
CA GLU A 130 5.20 -13.90 10.90
C GLU A 130 6.45 -13.32 10.23
N GLN A 131 6.30 -12.23 9.46
CA GLN A 131 7.41 -11.54 8.83
C GLN A 131 8.34 -10.91 9.88
N ILE A 132 7.77 -10.26 10.91
CA ILE A 132 8.54 -9.68 12.02
C ILE A 132 9.29 -10.78 12.77
N GLN A 133 8.62 -11.85 13.17
CA GLN A 133 9.26 -12.97 13.89
C GLN A 133 10.39 -13.61 13.07
N THR A 134 10.18 -13.79 11.75
CA THR A 134 11.20 -14.32 10.84
C THR A 134 12.43 -13.41 10.81
N LEU A 135 12.21 -12.10 10.70
CA LEU A 135 13.28 -11.11 10.64
C LEU A 135 14.12 -11.10 11.93
N PHE A 136 13.45 -11.10 13.10
CA PHE A 136 14.11 -11.16 14.40
C PHE A 136 14.91 -12.45 14.59
N THR A 137 14.38 -13.58 14.11
CA THR A 137 15.07 -14.88 14.20
C THR A 137 16.31 -14.94 13.31
N GLN A 138 16.26 -14.35 12.12
CA GLN A 138 17.36 -14.42 11.14
C GLN A 138 18.48 -13.42 11.42
N LEU A 139 18.14 -12.20 11.84
CA LEU A 139 19.09 -11.08 11.96
C LEU A 139 19.47 -10.76 13.41
N GLY A 140 18.67 -11.21 14.38
CA GLY A 140 18.72 -10.76 15.76
C GLY A 140 18.00 -9.42 15.99
N PRO A 141 17.64 -9.08 17.24
CA PRO A 141 16.73 -7.96 17.53
C PRO A 141 17.17 -6.59 17.04
N ALA A 142 18.43 -6.20 17.30
CA ALA A 142 18.94 -4.89 16.92
C ALA A 142 18.96 -4.69 15.39
N ALA A 143 19.41 -5.70 14.65
CA ALA A 143 19.46 -5.65 13.19
C ALA A 143 18.07 -5.73 12.54
N ALA A 144 17.15 -6.50 13.15
CA ALA A 144 15.75 -6.53 12.72
C ALA A 144 15.06 -5.17 12.90
N ILE A 145 15.23 -4.52 14.06
CA ILE A 145 14.74 -3.16 14.31
C ILE A 145 15.30 -2.19 13.28
N LYS A 146 16.61 -2.21 13.02
CA LYS A 146 17.24 -1.38 11.99
C LYS A 146 16.60 -1.58 10.63
N THR A 147 16.41 -2.84 10.22
CA THR A 147 15.81 -3.18 8.93
C THR A 147 14.38 -2.65 8.81
N LEU A 148 13.56 -2.79 9.85
CA LEU A 148 12.18 -2.29 9.86
C LEU A 148 12.12 -0.75 9.78
N VAL A 149 13.00 -0.04 10.49
CA VAL A 149 13.08 1.43 10.40
C VAL A 149 13.53 1.85 8.99
N THR A 150 14.59 1.23 8.48
CA THR A 150 15.12 1.53 7.14
C THR A 150 14.05 1.35 6.07
N GLN A 151 13.31 0.23 6.08
CA GLN A 151 12.23 -0.03 5.12
C GLN A 151 11.12 1.02 5.19
N GLN A 152 10.72 1.45 6.38
CA GLN A 152 9.71 2.51 6.54
C GLN A 152 10.19 3.85 5.98
N LEU A 153 11.43 4.23 6.27
CA LEU A 153 11.99 5.50 5.81
C LEU A 153 12.27 5.51 4.30
N GLU A 154 12.77 4.42 3.73
CA GLU A 154 12.96 4.25 2.29
C GLU A 154 11.62 4.32 1.53
N TYR A 155 10.57 3.69 2.07
CA TYR A 155 9.25 3.77 1.49
C TYR A 155 8.72 5.22 1.51
N ALA A 156 8.87 5.92 2.64
CA ALA A 156 8.47 7.32 2.73
C ALA A 156 9.22 8.21 1.74
N GLN A 157 10.53 7.97 1.57
CA GLN A 157 11.36 8.69 0.61
C GLN A 157 10.89 8.48 -0.84
N ALA A 158 10.51 7.24 -1.17
CA ALA A 158 10.03 6.88 -2.51
C ALA A 158 8.60 7.37 -2.81
N HIS A 159 7.80 7.69 -1.78
CA HIS A 159 6.38 8.04 -1.92
C HIS A 159 6.03 9.37 -1.21
N PRO A 160 6.63 10.51 -1.57
CA PRO A 160 6.40 11.78 -0.89
C PRO A 160 4.94 12.27 -0.96
N ASP A 161 4.25 11.98 -2.07
CA ASP A 161 2.83 12.31 -2.22
C ASP A 161 1.96 11.55 -1.19
N TRP A 162 2.31 10.29 -0.92
CA TRP A 162 1.65 9.52 0.13
C TRP A 162 1.87 10.16 1.50
N CYS A 163 3.11 10.55 1.82
CA CYS A 163 3.41 11.16 3.11
C CYS A 163 2.67 12.49 3.31
N ARG A 164 2.52 13.31 2.25
CA ARG A 164 1.70 14.53 2.28
C ARG A 164 0.23 14.23 2.53
N LEU A 165 -0.33 13.24 1.82
CA LEU A 165 -1.69 12.78 2.03
C LEU A 165 -1.91 12.23 3.46
N ALA A 166 -0.92 11.50 4.00
CA ALA A 166 -0.97 10.99 5.37
C ALA A 166 -1.11 12.13 6.40
N MET A 167 -0.39 13.24 6.21
CA MET A 167 -0.53 14.43 7.05
C MET A 167 -1.93 15.05 6.95
N GLU A 168 -2.52 15.07 5.76
CA GLU A 168 -3.91 15.52 5.58
C GLU A 168 -4.89 14.65 6.39
N PHE A 169 -4.70 13.33 6.47
CA PHE A 169 -5.57 12.49 7.30
C PHE A 169 -5.57 12.93 8.76
N TYR A 170 -4.40 13.27 9.33
CA TYR A 170 -4.33 13.79 10.70
C TYR A 170 -5.07 15.12 10.86
N ILE A 171 -4.91 16.05 9.90
CA ILE A 171 -5.61 17.34 9.93
C ILE A 171 -7.13 17.13 9.85
N GLN A 172 -7.57 16.22 8.98
CA GLN A 172 -8.99 15.93 8.76
C GLN A 172 -9.60 15.00 9.82
N SER A 173 -8.83 14.51 10.79
CA SER A 173 -9.34 13.70 11.92
C SER A 173 -10.37 14.42 12.79
N ARG A 174 -10.54 15.74 12.60
CA ARG A 174 -11.62 16.55 13.19
C ARG A 174 -13.00 16.21 12.62
N GLN A 175 -13.05 15.58 11.44
CA GLN A 175 -14.27 15.08 10.83
C GLN A 175 -14.60 13.70 11.40
N THR A 176 -15.86 13.49 11.81
CA THR A 176 -16.29 12.26 12.48
C THR A 176 -15.98 11.01 11.65
N ASP A 177 -16.20 11.04 10.34
CA ASP A 177 -15.99 9.88 9.46
C ASP A 177 -14.51 9.47 9.42
N VAL A 178 -13.59 10.44 9.41
CA VAL A 178 -12.13 10.19 9.43
C VAL A 178 -11.70 9.71 10.81
N GLN A 179 -12.22 10.35 11.86
CA GLN A 179 -11.95 9.97 13.24
C GLN A 179 -12.34 8.51 13.51
N GLN A 180 -13.51 8.09 13.03
CA GLN A 180 -14.01 6.72 13.17
C GLN A 180 -13.09 5.73 12.47
N VAL A 181 -12.60 6.05 11.28
CA VAL A 181 -11.65 5.18 10.56
C VAL A 181 -10.36 4.99 11.35
N PHE A 182 -9.80 6.06 11.92
CA PHE A 182 -8.62 5.94 12.79
C PHE A 182 -8.91 5.13 14.06
N GLN A 183 -10.07 5.32 14.68
CA GLN A 183 -10.47 4.53 15.84
C GLN A 183 -10.62 3.06 15.49
N GLU A 184 -11.22 2.74 14.35
CA GLU A 184 -11.31 1.38 13.83
C GLU A 184 -9.93 0.80 13.53
N MET A 185 -9.03 1.54 12.88
CA MET A 185 -7.65 1.11 12.62
C MET A 185 -6.89 0.78 13.90
N ASN A 186 -6.99 1.68 14.89
CA ASN A 186 -6.36 1.52 16.18
C ASN A 186 -6.96 0.34 16.98
N TYR A 187 -8.26 0.09 16.81
CA TYR A 187 -8.96 -0.99 17.50
C TYR A 187 -8.82 -2.36 16.80
N GLN A 188 -8.66 -2.40 15.48
CA GLN A 188 -8.77 -3.63 14.67
C GLN A 188 -7.46 -4.27 14.20
N GLY A 189 -6.38 -3.55 13.82
CA GLY A 189 -5.38 -4.27 13.00
C GLY A 189 -4.00 -3.72 12.73
N GLU A 190 -3.81 -2.42 12.45
CA GLU A 190 -2.45 -1.94 12.12
C GLU A 190 -1.54 -1.97 13.36
N LEU A 191 -2.12 -1.69 14.53
CA LEU A 191 -1.51 -1.90 15.83
C LEU A 191 -1.38 -3.38 16.19
N THR A 192 -2.28 -4.26 15.73
CA THR A 192 -2.26 -5.67 16.13
C THR A 192 -1.02 -6.40 15.63
N GLY A 193 -0.56 -6.16 14.40
CA GLY A 193 0.59 -6.88 13.83
C GLY A 193 1.88 -6.62 14.61
N LEU A 194 2.25 -5.33 14.71
CA LEU A 194 3.48 -4.92 15.39
C LEU A 194 3.36 -5.09 16.91
N ILE A 195 2.25 -4.70 17.56
CA ILE A 195 2.11 -4.84 19.02
C ILE A 195 2.07 -6.32 19.43
N THR A 196 1.34 -7.17 18.71
CA THR A 196 1.34 -8.62 19.00
C THR A 196 2.76 -9.18 18.86
N SER A 197 3.49 -8.78 17.83
CA SER A 197 4.89 -9.17 17.66
C SER A 197 5.77 -8.66 18.79
N LEU A 198 5.65 -7.39 19.18
CA LEU A 198 6.39 -6.80 20.28
C LEU A 198 6.12 -7.54 21.60
N ARG A 199 4.86 -7.85 21.91
CA ARG A 199 4.48 -8.66 23.09
C ARG A 199 5.10 -10.05 23.03
N GLN A 200 5.00 -10.73 21.89
CA GLN A 200 5.58 -12.06 21.71
C GLN A 200 7.12 -12.04 21.87
N LEU A 201 7.78 -11.01 21.35
CA LEU A 201 9.24 -10.83 21.48
C LEU A 201 9.64 -10.51 22.93
N GLN A 202 8.81 -9.78 23.67
CA GLN A 202 8.99 -9.54 25.12
C GLN A 202 8.83 -10.84 25.93
N GLU A 203 7.81 -11.65 25.62
CA GLU A 203 7.60 -12.97 26.24
C GLU A 203 8.77 -13.94 25.98
N GLN A 204 9.40 -13.84 24.80
CA GLN A 204 10.61 -14.59 24.45
C GLN A 204 11.89 -14.05 25.13
N GLY A 205 11.80 -12.93 25.86
CA GLY A 205 12.95 -12.27 26.47
C GLY A 205 13.89 -11.60 25.47
N LEU A 206 13.44 -11.40 24.23
CA LEU A 206 14.23 -10.72 23.17
C LEU A 206 14.12 -9.20 23.23
N LEU A 207 13.08 -8.67 23.88
CA LEU A 207 12.85 -7.25 24.10
C LEU A 207 12.55 -6.95 25.57
N ASN A 208 12.76 -5.68 25.95
CA ASN A 208 12.48 -5.16 27.27
C ASN A 208 10.99 -5.27 27.62
N ALA A 209 10.64 -6.18 28.53
CA ALA A 209 9.26 -6.39 28.99
C ALA A 209 8.75 -5.33 29.99
N SER A 210 9.60 -4.41 30.46
CA SER A 210 9.18 -3.34 31.40
C SER A 210 8.43 -2.19 30.72
N ILE A 211 8.53 -2.07 29.40
CA ILE A 211 7.84 -1.04 28.61
C ILE A 211 6.64 -1.70 27.92
N ASP A 212 5.45 -1.15 28.08
CA ASP A 212 4.27 -1.70 27.43
C ASP A 212 4.38 -1.64 25.89
N ALA A 213 3.99 -2.72 25.21
CA ALA A 213 4.10 -2.85 23.76
C ALA A 213 3.32 -1.80 22.97
N GLN A 214 2.17 -1.32 23.48
CA GLN A 214 1.42 -0.23 22.87
C GLN A 214 2.20 1.08 22.94
N MET A 215 2.86 1.33 24.06
CA MET A 215 3.70 2.51 24.22
C MET A 215 4.92 2.46 23.31
N ILE A 216 5.54 1.29 23.15
CA ILE A 216 6.66 1.10 22.21
C ILE A 216 6.23 1.45 20.78
N GLU A 217 5.10 0.91 20.33
CA GLU A 217 4.56 1.23 19.00
C GLU A 217 4.28 2.73 18.87
N THR A 218 3.66 3.34 19.88
CA THR A 218 3.31 4.77 19.85
C THR A 218 4.57 5.62 19.69
N TYR A 219 5.64 5.31 20.43
CA TYR A 219 6.91 6.03 20.36
C TYR A 219 7.64 5.78 19.04
N TRP A 220 7.61 4.54 18.55
CA TRP A 220 8.15 4.19 17.23
C TRP A 220 7.49 5.05 16.14
N SER A 221 6.15 5.03 16.10
CA SER A 221 5.34 5.78 15.14
C SER A 221 5.60 7.28 15.25
N ALA A 222 5.67 7.83 16.47
CA ALA A 222 5.97 9.24 16.69
C ALA A 222 7.35 9.65 16.17
N LEU A 223 8.39 8.84 16.39
CA LEU A 223 9.74 9.11 15.90
C LEU A 223 9.81 9.09 14.36
N VAL A 224 9.25 8.05 13.74
CA VAL A 224 9.22 7.90 12.28
C VAL A 224 8.41 9.04 11.64
N ASN A 225 7.20 9.30 12.12
CA ASN A 225 6.34 10.36 11.60
C ASN A 225 6.96 11.75 11.77
N GLY A 226 7.66 12.01 12.88
CA GLY A 226 8.35 13.28 13.11
C GLY A 226 9.45 13.54 12.06
N LEU A 227 10.24 12.52 11.71
CA LEU A 227 11.23 12.65 10.64
C LEU A 227 10.61 12.81 9.26
N ILE A 228 9.57 12.04 8.96
CA ILE A 228 8.84 12.15 7.70
C ILE A 228 8.28 13.57 7.55
N LEU A 229 7.71 14.14 8.61
CA LEU A 229 7.22 15.51 8.61
C LEU A 229 8.33 16.51 8.26
N ASN A 230 9.49 16.41 8.91
CA ASN A 230 10.64 17.28 8.62
C ASN A 230 11.13 17.11 7.18
N TYR A 231 11.20 15.87 6.68
CA TYR A 231 11.57 15.56 5.30
C TYR A 231 10.58 16.14 4.27
N ILE A 232 9.28 16.10 4.52
CA ILE A 232 8.27 16.69 3.61
C ILE A 232 8.42 18.21 3.51
N ILE A 233 8.79 18.86 4.63
CA ILE A 233 8.93 20.32 4.74
C ILE A 233 10.23 20.78 4.06
N ASP A 234 11.34 20.12 4.34
CA ASP A 234 12.66 20.45 3.81
C ASP A 234 13.44 19.16 3.49
N PRO A 235 13.23 18.57 2.29
CA PRO A 235 13.84 17.30 1.90
C PRO A 235 15.36 17.31 1.88
N ASP A 236 15.97 18.48 1.67
CA ASP A 236 17.43 18.64 1.58
C ASP A 236 18.09 18.67 2.97
N SER A 237 17.32 19.00 4.01
CA SER A 237 17.80 19.08 5.39
C SER A 237 17.81 17.74 6.14
N VAL A 238 17.04 16.75 5.68
CA VAL A 238 16.88 15.45 6.36
C VAL A 238 17.30 14.32 5.44
N ASN A 239 18.38 13.63 5.80
CA ASN A 239 18.78 12.40 5.12
C ASN A 239 18.19 11.18 5.83
N LEU A 240 17.04 10.71 5.32
CA LEU A 240 16.30 9.58 5.89
C LEU A 240 17.13 8.29 5.99
N THR A 241 18.07 8.05 5.08
CA THR A 241 18.95 6.87 5.13
C THR A 241 19.89 6.92 6.32
N THR A 242 20.52 8.07 6.59
CA THR A 242 21.41 8.23 7.75
C THR A 242 20.64 8.28 9.06
N GLU A 243 19.42 8.83 9.06
CA GLU A 243 18.58 8.87 10.26
C GLU A 243 18.06 7.48 10.68
N ALA A 244 17.90 6.55 9.74
CA ALA A 244 17.47 5.18 10.04
C ALA A 244 18.38 4.51 11.07
N GLU A 245 19.70 4.71 10.96
CA GLU A 245 20.68 4.12 11.89
C GLU A 245 20.52 4.70 13.30
N SER A 246 20.40 6.02 13.40
CA SER A 246 20.26 6.74 14.65
C SER A 246 18.97 6.39 15.38
N ILE A 247 17.84 6.33 14.67
CA ILE A 247 16.56 5.90 15.26
C ILE A 247 16.63 4.44 15.71
N ALA A 248 17.16 3.55 14.88
CA ALA A 248 17.28 2.14 15.25
C ALA A 248 18.13 1.95 16.50
N GLN A 249 19.22 2.72 16.63
CA GLN A 249 20.06 2.71 17.82
C GLN A 249 19.32 3.24 19.05
N LEU A 250 18.59 4.36 18.92
CA LEU A 250 17.79 4.94 20.00
C LEU A 250 16.72 3.97 20.50
N LEU A 251 15.98 3.36 19.57
CA LEU A 251 14.98 2.35 19.87
C LEU A 251 15.61 1.12 20.54
N TRP A 252 16.72 0.61 20.01
CA TRP A 252 17.39 -0.55 20.58
C TRP A 252 17.92 -0.29 22.00
N GLN A 253 18.39 0.93 22.30
CA GLN A 253 18.83 1.29 23.65
C GLN A 253 17.69 1.20 24.68
N GLY A 254 16.46 1.57 24.29
CA GLY A 254 15.29 1.44 25.16
C GLY A 254 14.69 0.02 25.20
N LEU A 255 14.79 -0.70 24.08
CA LEU A 255 14.12 -1.97 23.86
C LEU A 255 14.98 -3.21 24.15
N ASN A 256 16.29 -3.07 24.34
CA ASN A 256 17.13 -4.22 24.67
C ASN A 256 16.69 -4.87 25.99
N PRO A 257 16.83 -6.19 26.15
CA PRO A 257 16.56 -6.85 27.42
C PRO A 257 17.47 -6.25 28.51
N GLN A 258 16.86 -5.64 29.53
CA GLN A 258 17.64 -5.21 30.69
C GLN A 258 18.06 -6.46 31.46
N THR A 259 19.38 -6.68 31.59
CA THR A 259 19.90 -7.58 32.62
C THR A 259 19.42 -7.05 33.97
N GLN A 260 18.58 -7.82 34.67
CA GLN A 260 18.37 -7.61 36.10
C GLN A 260 19.74 -7.75 36.75
N GLU A 261 20.37 -6.63 37.12
CA GLU A 261 21.43 -6.66 38.12
C GLU A 261 20.79 -7.20 39.40
N ALA A 262 21.22 -8.41 39.77
CA ALA A 262 20.79 -9.12 40.97
C ALA A 262 21.38 -8.49 42.25
#